data_AF-A0A2I6S9C5-F1
#
_entry.id   AF-A0A2I6S9C5-F1
#
_cell.length_a   1.000
_cell.length_b   1.000
_cell.length_c   1.000
_cell.angle_alpha   90.00
_cell.angle_beta   90.00
_cell.angle_gamma   90.00
#
_symmetry.space_group_name_H-M   'P 1'
#
loop_
_entity.id
_entity.type
_entity.pdbx_description
1 polymer ?
#
loop_
_entity_poly.entity_id
_entity_poly.type
_entity_poly.pdbx_seq_one_letter_code
_entity_poly.pdbx_strand_id
1 'polypeptide(L)'
;MLRVSIHAGDVARASRFNVLAWCDIGYETLQPLAQYKTVLFETHNGSSTPVLLANYPRWSASLWDLAARAIALGLHPDRHAPVEELLPVDSPSKGCAFAQKVSAIIEHVSPNGQMRNTLAAMEVSQVGRHRGMYRARIEEHTMARVITDEFAFRPAFFRPAQLVAHAAAVRLTGGPRLPARPALCVPEVIMAQGVRHVAMHTLVEPARTGFARWLLTFSEPPTPHPDAPQGVAPEVLYVKFLQEAV
;
A
#
# COMPACT_ATOMS: atom_id res chain seq x y z
N MET A 1 -6.18 7.40 9.32
CA MET A 1 -6.28 5.93 9.10
C MET A 1 -6.30 5.69 7.61
N LEU A 2 -5.70 4.61 7.10
CA LEU A 2 -5.85 4.24 5.69
C LEU A 2 -7.01 3.27 5.52
N ARG A 3 -7.79 3.44 4.45
CA ARG A 3 -8.82 2.47 4.02
C ARG A 3 -8.54 2.05 2.59
N VAL A 4 -8.48 0.75 2.38
CA VAL A 4 -8.44 0.12 1.05
C VAL A 4 -9.84 -0.35 0.71
N SER A 5 -10.60 0.38 -0.10
CA SER A 5 -11.94 -0.06 -0.54
C SER A 5 -11.85 -0.79 -1.86
N ILE A 6 -12.55 -1.92 -1.97
CA ILE A 6 -12.53 -2.80 -3.15
C ILE A 6 -13.93 -2.83 -3.74
N HIS A 7 -14.04 -2.53 -5.03
CA HIS A 7 -15.30 -2.32 -5.72
C HIS A 7 -15.46 -3.22 -6.93
N ALA A 8 -16.72 -3.54 -7.26
CA ALA A 8 -17.06 -4.12 -8.56
C ALA A 8 -17.01 -3.04 -9.65
N GLY A 9 -16.28 -3.31 -10.73
CA GLY A 9 -16.15 -2.39 -11.87
C GLY A 9 -14.97 -1.43 -11.79
N ASP A 10 -15.01 -0.40 -12.63
CA ASP A 10 -13.95 0.61 -12.79
C ASP A 10 -13.87 1.59 -11.60
N VAL A 11 -12.69 2.20 -11.38
CA VAL A 11 -12.48 3.19 -10.30
C VAL A 11 -13.44 4.37 -10.44
N ALA A 12 -13.73 4.80 -11.68
CA ALA A 12 -14.66 5.88 -11.96
C ALA A 12 -16.11 5.61 -11.52
N ARG A 13 -16.47 4.34 -11.28
CA ARG A 13 -17.80 3.92 -10.80
C ARG A 13 -17.77 3.47 -9.34
N ALA A 14 -16.65 3.65 -8.64
CA ALA A 14 -16.54 3.29 -7.23
C ALA A 14 -17.55 4.10 -6.40
N SER A 15 -18.36 3.40 -5.64
CA SER A 15 -19.38 3.97 -4.76
C SER A 15 -19.57 3.06 -3.55
N ARG A 16 -20.36 3.51 -2.56
CA ARG A 16 -20.75 2.65 -1.42
C ARG A 16 -21.60 1.43 -1.82
N PHE A 17 -22.24 1.46 -2.99
CA PHE A 17 -23.22 0.44 -3.40
C PHE A 17 -22.59 -0.76 -4.13
N ASN A 18 -21.36 -0.61 -4.63
CA ASN A 18 -20.61 -1.66 -5.31
C ASN A 18 -19.36 -2.09 -4.54
N VAL A 19 -19.31 -1.83 -3.23
CA VAL A 19 -18.20 -2.30 -2.36
C VAL A 19 -18.33 -3.81 -2.17
N LEU A 20 -17.26 -4.52 -2.48
CA LEU A 20 -17.14 -5.97 -2.30
C LEU A 20 -16.36 -6.34 -1.04
N ALA A 21 -15.41 -5.49 -0.65
CA ALA A 21 -14.61 -5.64 0.55
C ALA A 21 -13.94 -4.30 0.90
N TRP A 22 -13.47 -4.14 2.13
CA TRP A 22 -12.50 -3.09 2.45
C TRP A 22 -11.54 -3.54 3.55
N CYS A 23 -10.33 -2.98 3.54
CA CYS A 23 -9.34 -3.18 4.59
C CYS A 23 -9.05 -1.85 5.29
N ASP A 24 -9.25 -1.79 6.60
CA ASP A 24 -8.85 -0.67 7.44
C ASP A 24 -7.45 -0.92 8.01
N ILE A 25 -6.57 0.08 7.88
CA ILE A 25 -5.18 0.05 8.35
C ILE A 25 -4.99 1.27 9.25
N GLY A 26 -5.12 1.04 10.55
CA GLY A 26 -4.94 2.05 11.59
C GLY A 26 -3.56 1.96 12.20
N TYR A 27 -3.05 3.08 12.74
CA TYR A 27 -1.86 3.05 13.59
C TYR A 27 -2.25 2.54 14.98
N GLU A 28 -1.53 1.54 15.47
CA GLU A 28 -1.47 1.21 16.90
C GLU A 28 -0.38 2.06 17.57
N THR A 29 0.80 2.11 16.94
CA THR A 29 1.89 3.02 17.33
C THR A 29 2.46 3.73 16.10
N LEU A 30 2.68 5.04 16.24
CA LEU A 30 3.21 5.90 15.19
C LEU A 30 4.69 6.18 15.46
N GLN A 31 5.57 5.44 14.80
CA GLN A 31 7.03 5.50 14.92
C GLN A 31 7.67 5.14 13.56
N PRO A 32 8.97 5.40 13.33
CA PRO A 32 9.63 5.02 12.07
C PRO A 32 9.41 3.54 11.68
N LEU A 33 9.44 2.65 12.67
CA LEU A 33 8.90 1.29 12.57
C LEU A 33 7.52 1.29 13.23
N ALA A 34 6.47 1.45 12.43
CA ALA A 34 5.11 1.55 12.94
C ALA A 34 4.52 0.18 13.23
N GLN A 35 3.56 0.18 14.16
CA GLN A 35 2.65 -0.94 14.32
C GLN A 35 1.30 -0.55 13.75
N TYR A 36 0.80 -1.34 12.80
CA TYR A 36 -0.51 -1.13 12.20
C TYR A 36 -1.49 -2.19 12.69
N LYS A 37 -2.71 -1.76 13.02
CA LYS A 37 -3.83 -2.65 13.29
C LYS A 37 -4.69 -2.77 12.04
N THR A 38 -4.90 -4.00 11.57
CA THR A 38 -5.52 -4.27 10.27
C THR A 38 -6.84 -5.02 10.41
N VAL A 39 -7.89 -4.38 9.86
CA VAL A 39 -9.30 -4.72 9.66
C VAL A 39 -9.74 -5.22 8.28
N LEU A 40 -9.78 -6.51 7.92
CA LEU A 40 -10.39 -6.90 6.63
C LEU A 40 -11.88 -7.17 6.78
N PHE A 41 -12.70 -6.49 5.97
CA PHE A 41 -14.14 -6.72 5.85
C PHE A 41 -14.44 -7.26 4.47
N GLU A 42 -15.14 -8.38 4.39
CA GLU A 42 -15.60 -8.97 3.15
C GLU A 42 -17.13 -9.08 3.16
N THR A 43 -17.76 -8.64 2.07
CA THR A 43 -19.20 -8.85 1.90
C THR A 43 -19.50 -10.35 1.98
N HIS A 44 -20.47 -10.72 2.81
CA HIS A 44 -20.89 -12.10 3.15
C HIS A 44 -20.00 -12.88 4.13
N ASN A 45 -18.72 -12.52 4.33
CA ASN A 45 -17.86 -13.20 5.31
C ASN A 45 -17.67 -12.42 6.62
N GLY A 46 -18.11 -11.15 6.65
CA GLY A 46 -17.97 -10.28 7.83
C GLY A 46 -16.55 -9.73 7.98
N SER A 47 -16.16 -9.45 9.21
CA SER A 47 -14.84 -8.93 9.54
C SER A 47 -13.87 -10.03 9.96
N SER A 48 -12.61 -9.91 9.55
CA SER A 48 -11.52 -10.66 10.16
C SER A 48 -11.35 -10.23 11.62
N THR A 49 -10.65 -11.06 12.40
CA THR A 49 -10.11 -10.60 13.68
C THR A 49 -9.10 -9.47 13.41
N PRO A 50 -9.02 -8.42 14.23
CA PRO A 50 -7.97 -7.42 14.11
C PRO A 50 -6.59 -8.06 14.29
N VAL A 51 -5.69 -7.81 13.35
CA VAL A 51 -4.31 -8.34 13.36
C VAL A 51 -3.31 -7.20 13.41
N LEU A 52 -2.18 -7.42 14.09
CA LEU A 52 -1.07 -6.47 14.14
C LEU A 52 -0.09 -6.74 12.99
N LEU A 53 0.13 -5.76 12.13
CA LEU A 53 1.27 -5.69 11.24
C LEU A 53 2.39 -4.93 11.99
N ALA A 54 3.26 -5.69 12.65
CA ALA A 54 4.27 -5.15 13.56
C ALA A 54 5.55 -4.71 12.84
N ASN A 55 6.13 -3.61 13.32
CA ASN A 55 7.43 -3.08 12.89
C ASN A 55 7.53 -2.87 11.37
N TYR A 56 6.46 -2.37 10.75
CA TYR A 56 6.47 -2.04 9.33
C TYR A 56 7.13 -0.67 9.12
N PRO A 57 8.16 -0.56 8.27
CA PRO A 57 8.89 0.69 8.11
C PRO A 57 8.07 1.71 7.32
N ARG A 58 7.88 2.87 7.93
CA ARG A 58 7.10 3.94 7.33
C ARG A 58 7.82 4.51 6.11
N TRP A 59 7.04 4.93 5.11
CA TRP A 59 7.52 5.61 3.91
C TRP A 59 8.62 4.89 3.11
N SER A 60 8.85 3.60 3.38
CA SER A 60 9.99 2.86 2.83
C SER A 60 9.63 1.98 1.62
N ALA A 61 8.34 1.89 1.29
CA ALA A 61 7.83 1.19 0.12
C ALA A 61 6.48 1.78 -0.34
N SER A 62 6.00 1.27 -1.47
CA SER A 62 4.67 1.56 -2.01
C SER A 62 3.55 1.29 -0.99
N LEU A 63 2.50 2.12 -1.04
CA LEU A 63 1.26 1.87 -0.30
C LEU A 63 0.62 0.53 -0.64
N TRP A 64 0.84 0.01 -1.87
CA TRP A 64 0.33 -1.29 -2.27
C TRP A 64 1.04 -2.47 -1.59
N ASP A 65 2.30 -2.32 -1.16
CA ASP A 65 2.98 -3.34 -0.34
C ASP A 65 2.30 -3.43 1.04
N LEU A 66 2.11 -2.28 1.69
CA LEU A 66 1.39 -2.19 2.98
C LEU A 66 -0.03 -2.76 2.86
N ALA A 67 -0.78 -2.35 1.83
CA ALA A 67 -2.13 -2.82 1.60
C ALA A 67 -2.20 -4.33 1.35
N ALA A 68 -1.30 -4.88 0.53
CA ALA A 68 -1.30 -6.30 0.21
C ALA A 68 -0.94 -7.16 1.43
N ARG A 69 0.00 -6.73 2.27
CA ARG A 69 0.33 -7.40 3.55
C ARG A 69 -0.85 -7.35 4.53
N ALA A 70 -1.49 -6.20 4.68
CA ALA A 70 -2.67 -6.06 5.54
C ALA A 70 -3.82 -6.97 5.09
N ILE A 71 -4.05 -7.04 3.77
CA ILE A 71 -5.03 -7.96 3.19
C ILE A 71 -4.61 -9.41 3.42
N ALA A 72 -3.34 -9.77 3.20
CA ALA A 72 -2.82 -11.12 3.42
C ALA A 72 -3.10 -11.61 4.85
N LEU A 73 -2.79 -10.78 5.85
CA LEU A 73 -3.07 -11.05 7.25
C LEU A 73 -4.57 -11.27 7.51
N GLY A 74 -5.43 -10.43 6.92
CA GLY A 74 -6.89 -10.56 7.07
C GLY A 74 -7.50 -11.77 6.36
N LEU A 75 -6.86 -12.26 5.29
CA LEU A 75 -7.29 -13.44 4.54
C LEU A 75 -6.82 -14.76 5.16
N HIS A 76 -5.80 -14.72 6.04
CA HIS A 76 -5.12 -15.90 6.56
C HIS A 76 -6.08 -16.84 7.32
N PRO A 77 -6.03 -18.17 7.06
CA PRO A 77 -6.95 -19.12 7.68
C PRO A 77 -6.68 -19.32 9.17
N ASP A 78 -5.41 -19.38 9.57
CA ASP A 78 -5.03 -19.42 10.98
C ASP A 78 -5.03 -17.99 11.55
N ARG A 79 -6.03 -17.70 12.38
CA ARG A 79 -6.21 -16.39 13.02
C ARG A 79 -5.26 -16.17 14.19
N HIS A 80 -4.62 -17.23 14.71
CA HIS A 80 -3.71 -17.16 15.84
C HIS A 80 -2.25 -16.99 15.39
N ALA A 81 -1.93 -17.43 14.17
CA ALA A 81 -0.62 -17.25 13.54
C ALA A 81 -0.74 -16.73 12.10
N PRO A 82 -1.32 -15.54 11.87
CA PRO A 82 -1.40 -14.97 10.54
C PRO A 82 0.00 -14.58 10.03
N VAL A 83 0.26 -14.87 8.76
CA VAL A 83 1.49 -14.45 8.07
C VAL A 83 1.21 -13.43 6.97
N GLU A 84 2.20 -12.59 6.66
CA GLU A 84 2.13 -11.57 5.60
C GLU A 84 2.25 -12.13 4.19
N GLU A 85 2.21 -13.45 4.02
CA GLU A 85 2.34 -14.11 2.73
C GLU A 85 0.98 -14.25 2.05
N LEU A 86 0.96 -14.07 0.73
CA LEU A 86 -0.25 -14.33 -0.03
C LEU A 86 -0.55 -15.82 -0.02
N LEU A 87 -1.81 -16.14 0.29
CA LEU A 87 -2.30 -17.50 0.17
C LEU A 87 -2.12 -17.99 -1.27
N PRO A 88 -1.64 -19.23 -1.46
CA PRO A 88 -1.57 -19.83 -2.77
C PRO A 88 -2.95 -19.83 -3.40
N VAL A 89 -2.98 -19.64 -4.72
CA VAL A 89 -4.21 -19.72 -5.48
C VAL A 89 -4.46 -21.20 -5.76
N ASP A 90 -5.37 -21.80 -5.01
CA ASP A 90 -5.76 -23.20 -5.21
C ASP A 90 -6.18 -23.47 -6.65
N SER A 91 -6.04 -24.73 -7.07
CA SER A 91 -6.46 -25.14 -8.41
C SER A 91 -7.96 -24.85 -8.61
N PRO A 92 -8.37 -24.37 -9.81
CA PRO A 92 -9.73 -23.93 -10.04
C PRO A 92 -10.74 -25.05 -9.82
N SER A 93 -11.77 -24.76 -9.03
CA SER A 93 -12.95 -25.62 -8.94
C SER A 93 -13.80 -25.47 -10.21
N LYS A 94 -14.46 -26.55 -10.65
CA LYS A 94 -15.45 -26.46 -11.73
C LYS A 94 -16.58 -25.54 -11.25
N GLY A 95 -16.70 -24.36 -11.86
CA GLY A 95 -17.79 -23.41 -11.58
C GLY A 95 -17.41 -22.14 -10.83
N CYS A 96 -16.13 -21.89 -10.53
CA CYS A 96 -15.73 -20.62 -9.93
C CYS A 96 -16.12 -19.42 -10.82
N ALA A 97 -16.82 -18.45 -10.23
CA ALA A 97 -17.17 -17.20 -10.89
C ALA A 97 -15.96 -16.26 -10.90
N PHE A 98 -15.79 -15.52 -11.99
CA PHE A 98 -14.70 -14.55 -12.14
C PHE A 98 -15.29 -13.17 -12.37
N ALA A 99 -14.74 -12.15 -11.72
CA ALA A 99 -15.08 -10.78 -12.05
C ALA A 99 -14.40 -10.36 -13.36
N GLN A 100 -15.14 -9.68 -14.23
CA GLN A 100 -14.55 -9.04 -15.41
C GLN A 100 -13.69 -7.84 -15.02
N LYS A 101 -14.12 -7.09 -14.00
CA LYS A 101 -13.42 -5.91 -13.49
C LYS A 101 -13.62 -5.74 -11.98
N VAL A 102 -12.52 -5.45 -11.30
CA VAL A 102 -12.48 -5.07 -9.89
C VAL A 102 -11.59 -3.83 -9.78
N SER A 103 -11.93 -2.91 -8.90
CA SER A 103 -11.08 -1.77 -8.56
C SER A 103 -10.77 -1.73 -7.08
N ALA A 104 -9.65 -1.12 -6.72
CA ALA A 104 -9.30 -0.83 -5.34
C ALA A 104 -8.83 0.63 -5.21
N ILE A 105 -9.19 1.28 -4.11
CA ILE A 105 -8.82 2.67 -3.81
C ILE A 105 -8.24 2.71 -2.41
N ILE A 106 -7.08 3.34 -2.25
CA ILE A 106 -6.48 3.63 -0.95
C ILE A 106 -6.78 5.09 -0.62
N GLU A 107 -7.57 5.31 0.43
CA GLU A 107 -7.94 6.64 0.91
C GLU A 107 -7.34 6.88 2.29
N HIS A 108 -6.90 8.12 2.55
CA HIS A 108 -6.73 8.57 3.93
C HIS A 108 -8.09 8.97 4.50
N VAL A 109 -8.52 8.30 5.56
CA VAL A 109 -9.75 8.59 6.31
C VAL A 109 -9.39 9.42 7.55
N SER A 110 -9.79 10.69 7.52
CA SER A 110 -9.71 11.60 8.67
C SER A 110 -10.61 11.14 9.81
N PRO A 111 -10.24 11.37 11.10
CA PRO A 111 -11.09 11.08 12.26
C PRO A 111 -12.49 11.71 12.17
N ASN A 112 -12.60 12.85 11.49
CA ASN A 112 -13.85 13.59 11.35
C ASN A 112 -14.69 13.11 10.15
N GLY A 113 -14.23 12.08 9.42
CA GLY A 113 -14.91 11.50 8.25
C GLY A 113 -15.00 12.41 7.01
N GLN A 114 -14.53 13.66 7.09
CA GLN A 114 -14.79 14.71 6.09
C GLN A 114 -13.74 14.85 4.99
N MET A 115 -12.58 14.20 5.08
CA MET A 115 -11.60 14.18 3.99
C MET A 115 -11.22 12.74 3.63
N ARG A 116 -11.45 12.42 2.35
CA ARG A 116 -10.92 11.24 1.66
C ARG A 116 -9.97 11.75 0.59
N ASN A 117 -8.68 11.77 0.91
CA ASN A 117 -7.67 11.98 -0.12
C ASN A 117 -7.37 10.60 -0.72
N THR A 118 -7.70 10.41 -1.99
CA THR A 118 -7.27 9.23 -2.73
C THR A 118 -5.75 9.27 -2.88
N LEU A 119 -5.07 8.32 -2.26
CA LEU A 119 -3.61 8.20 -2.28
C LEU A 119 -3.14 7.24 -3.37
N ALA A 120 -3.94 6.22 -3.68
CA ALA A 120 -3.65 5.25 -4.72
C ALA A 120 -4.94 4.64 -5.26
N ALA A 121 -4.89 4.17 -6.51
CA ALA A 121 -5.99 3.48 -7.16
C ALA A 121 -5.47 2.33 -8.05
N MET A 122 -6.26 1.26 -8.16
CA MET A 122 -5.97 0.09 -8.96
C MET A 122 -7.22 -0.35 -9.71
N GLU A 123 -7.07 -0.69 -10.98
CA GLU A 123 -8.08 -1.35 -11.80
C GLU A 123 -7.55 -2.69 -12.29
N VAL A 124 -8.21 -3.77 -11.89
CA VAL A 124 -7.89 -5.14 -12.29
C VAL A 124 -8.95 -5.61 -13.28
N SER A 125 -8.54 -5.85 -14.52
CA SER A 125 -9.44 -6.26 -15.61
C SER A 125 -9.07 -7.64 -16.12
N GLN A 126 -10.09 -8.46 -16.39
CA GLN A 126 -9.91 -9.75 -17.04
C GLN A 126 -9.42 -9.53 -18.49
N VAL A 127 -8.45 -10.32 -18.92
CA VAL A 127 -7.89 -10.24 -20.27
C VAL A 127 -8.37 -11.41 -21.14
N GLY A 128 -8.82 -11.07 -22.35
CA GLY A 128 -9.26 -12.04 -23.34
C GLY A 128 -10.49 -12.85 -22.91
N ARG A 129 -10.65 -14.03 -23.52
CA ARG A 129 -11.78 -14.95 -23.25
C ARG A 129 -11.46 -15.99 -22.17
N HIS A 130 -10.19 -16.14 -21.81
CA HIS A 130 -9.76 -17.09 -20.79
C HIS A 130 -10.10 -16.56 -19.39
N ARG A 131 -10.91 -17.31 -18.65
CA ARG A 131 -11.28 -16.96 -17.27
C ARG A 131 -10.06 -17.05 -16.36
N GLY A 132 -9.98 -16.12 -15.42
CA GLY A 132 -8.89 -16.06 -14.44
C GLY A 132 -7.54 -15.60 -14.99
N MET A 133 -7.52 -14.87 -16.11
CA MET A 133 -6.37 -14.10 -16.57
C MET A 133 -6.66 -12.61 -16.38
N TYR A 134 -5.74 -11.89 -15.76
CA TYR A 134 -5.94 -10.49 -15.36
C TYR A 134 -4.76 -9.62 -15.72
N ARG A 135 -5.04 -8.31 -15.81
CA ARG A 135 -4.05 -7.25 -15.89
C ARG A 135 -4.47 -6.12 -14.97
N ALA A 136 -3.52 -5.49 -14.29
CA ALA A 136 -3.78 -4.38 -13.40
C ALA A 136 -3.19 -3.07 -13.93
N ARG A 137 -3.98 -2.00 -13.92
CA ARG A 137 -3.52 -0.61 -14.03
C ARG A 137 -3.46 -0.03 -12.62
N ILE A 138 -2.31 0.48 -12.22
CA ILE A 138 -2.04 0.90 -10.85
C ILE A 138 -1.47 2.32 -10.86
N GLU A 139 -2.00 3.14 -9.96
CA GLU A 139 -1.63 4.53 -9.74
C GLU A 139 -1.42 4.76 -8.24
N GLU A 140 -0.41 5.56 -7.91
CA GLU A 140 -0.07 5.94 -6.54
C GLU A 140 0.53 7.35 -6.57
N HIS A 141 0.16 8.19 -5.60
CA HIS A 141 0.45 9.62 -5.62
C HIS A 141 1.95 9.97 -5.76
N THR A 142 2.84 9.11 -5.29
CA THR A 142 4.29 9.31 -5.25
C THR A 142 5.06 8.46 -6.27
N MET A 143 4.37 7.62 -7.05
CA MET A 143 5.01 6.68 -7.97
C MET A 143 4.46 6.80 -9.38
N ALA A 144 5.28 6.40 -10.36
CA ALA A 144 4.83 6.33 -11.74
C ALA A 144 3.68 5.32 -11.88
N ARG A 145 2.68 5.70 -12.68
CA ARG A 145 1.62 4.79 -13.11
C ARG A 145 2.21 3.60 -13.84
N VAL A 146 1.71 2.40 -13.54
CA VAL A 146 2.13 1.16 -14.19
C VAL A 146 0.96 0.29 -14.59
N ILE A 147 1.16 -0.44 -15.68
CA ILE A 147 0.31 -1.53 -16.11
C ILE A 147 1.12 -2.81 -15.95
N THR A 148 0.60 -3.80 -15.25
CA THR A 148 1.29 -5.07 -15.05
C THR A 148 1.31 -5.90 -16.34
N ASP A 149 2.20 -6.88 -16.39
CA ASP A 149 2.01 -8.02 -17.29
C ASP A 149 0.73 -8.79 -16.93
N GLU A 150 0.31 -9.68 -17.82
CA GLU A 150 -0.82 -10.56 -17.58
C GLU A 150 -0.46 -11.62 -16.55
N PHE A 151 -1.36 -11.86 -15.59
CA PHE A 151 -1.17 -12.85 -14.55
C PHE A 151 -2.39 -13.73 -14.38
N ALA A 152 -2.16 -14.97 -13.96
CA ALA A 152 -3.21 -15.92 -13.66
C ALA A 152 -3.70 -15.74 -12.22
N PHE A 153 -5.02 -15.70 -12.04
CA PHE A 153 -5.68 -15.76 -10.75
C PHE A 153 -6.93 -16.64 -10.89
N ARG A 154 -6.81 -17.89 -10.42
CA ARG A 154 -7.78 -18.97 -10.62
C ARG A 154 -8.14 -19.70 -9.32
N PRO A 155 -8.62 -18.99 -8.28
CA PRO A 155 -8.85 -19.61 -6.98
C PRO A 155 -10.02 -20.60 -7.04
N ALA A 156 -10.09 -21.49 -6.05
CA ALA A 156 -11.24 -22.35 -5.83
C ALA A 156 -12.53 -21.54 -5.56
N PHE A 157 -12.41 -20.40 -4.88
CA PHE A 157 -13.49 -19.44 -4.60
C PHE A 157 -12.99 -18.01 -4.83
N PHE A 158 -13.79 -17.19 -5.51
CA PHE A 158 -13.38 -15.84 -5.87
C PHE A 158 -13.47 -14.88 -4.67
N ARG A 159 -12.32 -14.36 -4.23
CA ARG A 159 -12.20 -13.32 -3.20
C ARG A 159 -11.60 -12.06 -3.82
N PRO A 160 -12.37 -10.95 -3.93
CA PRO A 160 -11.88 -9.70 -4.53
C PRO A 160 -10.63 -9.12 -3.86
N ALA A 161 -10.56 -9.20 -2.52
CA ALA A 161 -9.39 -8.75 -1.77
C ALA A 161 -8.13 -9.56 -2.12
N GLN A 162 -8.26 -10.87 -2.29
CA GLN A 162 -7.15 -11.72 -2.70
C GLN A 162 -6.68 -11.36 -4.12
N LEU A 163 -7.59 -11.09 -5.07
CA LEU A 163 -7.23 -10.64 -6.41
C LEU A 163 -6.42 -9.33 -6.38
N VAL A 164 -6.85 -8.35 -5.57
CA VAL A 164 -6.16 -7.06 -5.41
C VAL A 164 -4.77 -7.24 -4.81
N ALA A 165 -4.63 -8.08 -3.78
CA ALA A 165 -3.34 -8.36 -3.16
C ALA A 165 -2.37 -9.08 -4.13
N HIS A 166 -2.88 -10.01 -4.94
CA HIS A 166 -2.10 -10.66 -6.01
C HIS A 166 -1.69 -9.68 -7.12
N ALA A 167 -2.59 -8.79 -7.54
CA ALA A 167 -2.27 -7.73 -8.50
C ALA A 167 -1.17 -6.78 -7.98
N ALA A 168 -1.21 -6.42 -6.70
CA ALA A 168 -0.17 -5.65 -6.04
C ALA A 168 1.17 -6.40 -6.02
N ALA A 169 1.17 -7.70 -5.67
CA ALA A 169 2.39 -8.52 -5.71
C ALA A 169 3.00 -8.56 -7.11
N VAL A 170 2.19 -8.81 -8.16
CA VAL A 170 2.67 -8.82 -9.55
C VAL A 170 3.27 -7.47 -9.94
N ARG A 171 2.67 -6.36 -9.49
CA ARG A 171 3.24 -5.03 -9.71
C ARG A 171 4.60 -4.83 -9.06
N LEU A 172 4.77 -5.35 -7.84
CA LEU A 172 5.96 -5.15 -7.01
C LEU A 172 7.11 -6.09 -7.40
N THR A 173 6.81 -7.31 -7.86
CA THR A 173 7.82 -8.36 -8.08
C THR A 173 7.81 -8.97 -9.48
N GLY A 174 6.81 -8.67 -10.30
CA GLY A 174 6.55 -9.39 -11.55
C GLY A 174 5.92 -10.78 -11.35
N GLY A 175 5.61 -11.17 -10.11
CA GLY A 175 5.11 -12.51 -9.79
C GLY A 175 4.06 -12.54 -8.67
N PRO A 176 3.55 -13.75 -8.32
CA PRO A 176 2.45 -13.91 -7.38
C PRO A 176 2.86 -13.83 -5.91
N ARG A 177 4.11 -13.45 -5.62
CA ARG A 177 4.67 -13.36 -4.26
C ARG A 177 4.94 -11.91 -3.91
N LEU A 178 4.66 -11.55 -2.67
CA LEU A 178 5.07 -10.26 -2.13
C LEU A 178 6.59 -10.18 -2.05
N PRO A 179 7.17 -8.97 -2.20
CA PRO A 179 8.60 -8.80 -2.02
C PRO A 179 8.99 -9.08 -0.56
N ALA A 180 10.30 -9.21 -0.31
CA ALA A 180 10.82 -9.14 1.05
C ALA A 180 10.32 -7.86 1.74
N ARG A 181 10.12 -7.92 3.05
CA ARG A 181 9.69 -6.74 3.81
C ARG A 181 10.69 -5.60 3.55
N PRO A 182 10.21 -4.37 3.26
CA PRO A 182 11.12 -3.25 3.11
C PRO A 182 11.95 -3.05 4.38
N ALA A 183 13.14 -2.47 4.21
CA ALA A 183 13.93 -1.95 5.32
C ALA A 183 13.57 -0.48 5.55
N LEU A 184 13.74 0.02 6.77
CA LEU A 184 13.59 1.45 7.05
C LEU A 184 14.60 2.24 6.20
N CYS A 185 14.12 3.27 5.49
CA CYS A 185 15.01 4.18 4.79
C CYS A 185 15.82 5.01 5.81
N VAL A 186 17.09 4.65 5.98
CA VAL A 186 18.05 5.39 6.80
C VAL A 186 19.10 5.99 5.86
N PRO A 187 18.93 7.25 5.42
CA PRO A 187 19.88 7.88 4.51
C PRO A 187 21.23 8.12 5.19
N GLU A 188 22.29 8.13 4.38
CA GLU A 188 23.59 8.63 4.84
C GLU A 188 23.50 10.10 5.23
N VAL A 189 24.23 10.46 6.29
CA VAL A 189 24.18 11.79 6.89
C VAL A 189 25.38 12.62 6.45
N ILE A 190 25.10 13.85 6.04
CA ILE A 190 26.09 14.88 5.71
C ILE A 190 26.24 15.80 6.92
N MET A 191 27.49 16.06 7.33
CA MET A 191 27.80 17.06 8.34
C MET A 191 27.97 18.43 7.68
N ALA A 192 27.08 19.37 8.00
CA ALA A 192 27.19 20.75 7.54
C ALA A 192 26.98 21.69 8.74
N GLN A 193 27.95 22.59 8.98
CA GLN A 193 27.90 23.58 10.06
C GLN A 193 27.63 22.97 11.46
N GLY A 194 28.14 21.76 11.72
CA GLY A 194 27.93 21.06 13.00
C GLY A 194 26.57 20.37 13.14
N VAL A 195 25.69 20.45 12.13
CA VAL A 195 24.38 19.81 12.11
C VAL A 195 24.36 18.63 11.14
N ARG A 196 23.75 17.53 11.59
CA ARG A 196 23.52 16.33 10.80
C ARG A 196 22.36 16.57 9.83
N HIS A 197 22.62 16.39 8.54
CA HIS A 197 21.64 16.56 7.48
C HIS A 197 21.44 15.29 6.66
N VAL A 198 20.24 15.12 6.12
CA VAL A 198 19.92 14.11 5.12
C VAL A 198 19.87 14.76 3.74
N ALA A 199 20.48 14.10 2.77
CA ALA A 199 20.41 14.54 1.38
C ALA A 199 19.09 14.07 0.76
N MET A 200 18.29 15.00 0.23
CA MET A 200 16.94 14.66 -0.26
C MET A 200 16.97 13.62 -1.38
N HIS A 201 17.98 13.69 -2.25
CA HIS A 201 18.12 12.82 -3.41
C HIS A 201 18.50 11.36 -3.07
N THR A 202 18.95 11.07 -1.84
CA THR A 202 19.29 9.70 -1.41
C THR A 202 18.08 8.97 -0.83
N LEU A 203 17.02 9.69 -0.46
CA LEU A 203 15.77 9.11 0.03
C LEU A 203 15.08 8.32 -1.08
N VAL A 204 14.59 7.13 -0.79
CA VAL A 204 13.78 6.36 -1.74
C VAL A 204 12.35 6.92 -1.82
N GLU A 205 11.63 6.64 -2.90
CA GLU A 205 10.19 6.88 -2.93
C GLU A 205 9.46 5.79 -2.12
N PRO A 206 8.40 6.13 -1.37
CA PRO A 206 7.71 7.43 -1.32
C PRO A 206 8.31 8.46 -0.33
N ALA A 207 9.33 8.08 0.46
CA ALA A 207 9.89 8.92 1.52
C ALA A 207 10.37 10.29 1.03
N ARG A 208 11.03 10.34 -0.14
CA ARG A 208 11.53 11.57 -0.74
C ARG A 208 10.42 12.58 -1.00
N THR A 209 9.42 12.21 -1.79
CA THR A 209 8.31 13.10 -2.13
C THR A 209 7.47 13.44 -0.90
N GLY A 210 7.23 12.45 -0.03
CA GLY A 210 6.50 12.65 1.22
C GLY A 210 7.18 13.67 2.15
N PHE A 211 8.48 13.51 2.36
CA PHE A 211 9.25 14.38 3.24
C PHE A 211 9.36 15.80 2.69
N ALA A 212 9.60 15.96 1.38
CA ALA A 212 9.63 17.27 0.74
C ALA A 212 8.32 18.04 0.94
N ARG A 213 7.16 17.37 0.78
CA ARG A 213 5.84 17.99 1.01
C ARG A 213 5.58 18.32 2.47
N TRP A 214 6.01 17.43 3.37
CA TRP A 214 5.90 17.66 4.81
C TRP A 214 6.72 18.89 5.23
N LEU A 215 7.96 19.02 4.74
CA LEU A 215 8.80 20.19 4.98
C LEU A 215 8.11 21.48 4.51
N LEU A 216 7.56 21.50 3.29
CA LEU A 216 6.83 22.67 2.77
C LEU A 216 5.63 23.09 3.64
N THR A 217 5.04 22.15 4.39
CA THR A 217 3.85 22.39 5.20
C THR A 217 4.19 22.78 6.64
N PHE A 218 5.21 22.15 7.22
CA PHE A 218 5.48 22.19 8.66
C PHE A 218 6.84 22.78 9.03
N SER A 219 7.68 23.11 8.05
CA SER A 219 9.05 23.57 8.27
C SER A 219 9.58 24.40 7.09
N GLU A 220 10.91 24.42 6.92
CA GLU A 220 11.61 25.11 5.85
C GLU A 220 11.93 24.15 4.69
N PRO A 221 12.00 24.66 3.45
CA PRO A 221 12.42 23.85 2.31
C PRO A 221 13.88 23.39 2.44
N PRO A 222 14.29 22.31 1.74
CA PRO A 222 15.67 21.85 1.75
C PRO A 222 16.67 22.94 1.37
N THR A 223 17.76 23.03 2.13
CA THR A 223 18.84 23.99 1.88
C THR A 223 19.70 23.51 0.70
N PRO A 224 20.08 24.39 -0.25
CA PRO A 224 21.01 24.03 -1.33
C PRO A 224 22.35 23.53 -0.78
N HIS A 225 22.89 22.46 -1.37
CA HIS A 225 24.19 21.91 -1.00
C HIS A 225 24.93 21.42 -2.26
N PRO A 226 26.25 21.65 -2.41
CA PRO A 226 26.99 21.29 -3.62
C PRO A 226 26.83 19.81 -4.02
N ASP A 227 26.90 18.91 -3.04
CA ASP A 227 26.82 17.45 -3.26
C ASP A 227 25.38 16.89 -3.21
N ALA A 228 24.36 17.76 -3.09
CA ALA A 228 22.97 17.33 -3.04
C ALA A 228 22.09 18.16 -3.99
N PRO A 229 21.80 17.68 -5.21
CA PRO A 229 21.07 18.44 -6.22
C PRO A 229 19.63 18.81 -5.81
N GLN A 230 19.05 18.06 -4.86
CA GLN A 230 17.72 18.32 -4.31
C GLN A 230 17.78 19.00 -2.92
N GLY A 231 18.95 19.50 -2.54
CA GLY A 231 19.21 20.07 -1.23
C GLY A 231 19.33 19.05 -0.11
N VAL A 232 19.56 19.59 1.08
CA VAL A 232 19.69 18.85 2.33
C VAL A 232 18.68 19.37 3.36
N ALA A 233 18.26 18.52 4.28
CA ALA A 233 17.41 18.90 5.40
C ALA A 233 17.96 18.32 6.70
N PRO A 234 17.79 18.98 7.86
CA PRO A 234 18.23 18.45 9.14
C PRO A 234 17.67 17.04 9.41
N GLU A 235 18.52 16.11 9.83
CA GLU A 235 18.14 14.71 10.11
C GLU A 235 17.01 14.62 11.16
N VAL A 236 17.04 15.51 12.15
CA VAL A 236 15.99 15.60 13.18
C VAL A 236 14.60 15.87 12.59
N LEU A 237 14.51 16.61 11.50
CA LEU A 237 13.24 16.85 10.80
C LEU A 237 12.78 15.61 10.02
N TYR A 238 13.71 14.83 9.48
CA TYR A 238 13.37 13.57 8.84
C TYR A 238 12.83 12.54 9.85
N VAL A 239 13.46 12.43 11.01
CA VAL A 239 12.96 11.58 12.11
C VAL A 239 11.57 12.03 12.56
N LYS A 240 11.37 13.35 12.74
CA LYS A 240 10.08 13.93 13.09
C LYS A 240 9.02 13.64 12.02
N PHE A 241 9.35 13.79 10.74
CA PHE A 241 8.47 13.39 9.62
C PHE A 241 8.03 11.93 9.74
N LEU A 242 8.96 11.00 10.00
CA LEU A 242 8.66 9.59 10.19
C LEU A 242 7.84 9.30 11.47
N GLN A 243 7.75 10.24 12.40
CA GLN A 243 6.95 10.13 13.62
C GLN A 243 5.59 10.84 13.54
N GLU A 244 5.43 11.82 12.65
CA GLU A 244 4.27 12.72 12.68
C GLU A 244 3.47 12.80 11.39
N ALA A 245 4.07 12.52 10.22
CA ALA A 245 3.31 12.55 8.96
C ALA A 245 2.16 11.53 9.02
N VAL A 246 0.97 11.84 8.50
CA VAL A 246 -0.17 10.92 8.42
C VAL A 246 -0.87 11.06 7.08
#